data_AF-A0A1G8H8E6-F1
#
_entry.id   AF-A0A1G8H8E6-F1
#
_cell.length_a   1.000
_cell.length_b   1.000
_cell.length_c   1.000
_cell.angle_alpha   90.00
_cell.angle_beta   90.00
_cell.angle_gamma   90.00
#
_symmetry.space_group_name_H-M   'P 1'
#
loop_
_entity.id
_entity.type
_entity.pdbx_description
1 polymer ?
#
loop_
_entity_poly.entity_id
_entity_poly.type
_entity_poly.pdbx_seq_one_letter_code
_entity_poly.pdbx_strand_id
1 'polypeptide(L)'
;MIEIQSPRPGDSGAIDDLVTQALALDAGGSEPVAPSSPASEPMPEPMPLRTVDAAVAVAHEVQQQGWASRLAVFDLETTGVDTSTARIVTAFLGVLDEHGELLEQHAWLADPGVEIPEGAAAIHGITTERARAEGAPAQQVVAAIVAEVANLLRAGTPVVAFNAAYDFTVLHHEALRHGIAPVEAPAPVIDPLVLDKHVDRYRKGKRTLGVTCAHYGVELEGWHEASADAIAAGRLAQAMHELFPQLQVPADELHASTVDWATQQAESFARYMQQRDPSFTADRGWPIREARTA
;
A
#
# COMPACT_ATOMS: atom_id res chain seq x y z
N MET A 1 22.36 -50.88 -17.19
CA MET A 1 22.20 -50.07 -18.41
C MET A 1 20.71 -49.98 -18.70
N ILE A 2 20.12 -48.81 -18.42
CA ILE A 2 18.84 -48.38 -18.97
C ILE A 2 19.11 -46.92 -19.34
N GLU A 3 19.06 -46.60 -20.63
CA GLU A 3 19.31 -45.25 -21.13
C GLU A 3 18.12 -44.35 -20.79
N ILE A 4 18.39 -43.20 -20.17
CA ILE A 4 17.41 -42.12 -20.05
C ILE A 4 17.74 -41.13 -21.16
N GLN A 5 16.87 -41.03 -22.16
CA GLN A 5 17.04 -40.09 -23.26
C GLN A 5 16.86 -38.65 -22.77
N SER A 6 17.86 -37.81 -23.07
CA SER A 6 17.74 -36.36 -22.88
C SER A 6 16.68 -35.78 -23.83
N PRO A 7 15.80 -34.87 -23.36
CA PRO A 7 14.88 -34.18 -24.25
C PRO A 7 15.63 -33.26 -25.21
N ARG A 8 15.12 -33.13 -26.44
CA ARG A 8 15.64 -32.21 -27.46
C ARG A 8 15.08 -30.79 -27.26
N PRO A 9 15.82 -29.73 -27.63
CA PRO A 9 15.39 -28.35 -27.44
C PRO A 9 14.32 -27.96 -28.46
N GLY A 10 13.31 -27.23 -28.03
CA GLY A 10 12.29 -26.66 -28.93
C GLY A 10 10.84 -26.91 -28.52
N ASP A 11 10.48 -26.64 -27.26
CA ASP A 11 9.11 -26.26 -26.90
C ASP A 11 9.12 -25.43 -25.61
N SER A 12 8.52 -24.24 -25.62
CA SER A 12 8.46 -23.32 -24.47
C SER A 12 7.32 -22.30 -24.61
N GLY A 13 6.13 -22.80 -24.96
CA GLY A 13 4.89 -22.13 -24.56
C GLY A 13 4.66 -22.34 -23.06
N ALA A 14 5.16 -21.42 -22.24
CA ALA A 14 4.95 -21.42 -20.77
C ALA A 14 5.17 -20.01 -20.17
N ILE A 15 4.52 -19.01 -20.77
CA ILE A 15 4.39 -17.66 -20.20
C ILE A 15 2.90 -17.27 -20.26
N ASP A 16 2.08 -18.07 -19.60
CA ASP A 16 0.65 -17.81 -19.29
C ASP A 16 0.19 -18.92 -18.34
N ASP A 17 0.10 -18.63 -17.04
CA ASP A 17 -0.82 -19.24 -16.06
C ASP A 17 -0.47 -18.80 -14.63
N LEU A 18 -1.05 -17.67 -14.21
CA LEU A 18 -1.36 -17.41 -12.79
C LEU A 18 -2.65 -16.57 -12.63
N VAL A 19 -3.53 -16.62 -13.64
CA VAL A 19 -4.86 -16.03 -13.65
C VAL A 19 -5.87 -17.16 -13.81
N THR A 20 -6.42 -17.67 -12.72
CA THR A 20 -7.40 -18.78 -12.77
C THR A 20 -8.52 -18.62 -11.74
N GLN A 21 -9.64 -18.11 -12.25
CA GLN A 21 -11.05 -18.42 -11.97
C GLN A 21 -11.40 -19.45 -10.87
N ALA A 22 -12.46 -19.13 -10.09
CA ALA A 22 -13.37 -20.11 -9.49
C ALA A 22 -14.80 -19.53 -9.33
N LEU A 23 -15.82 -20.40 -9.32
CA LEU A 23 -17.26 -20.08 -9.50
C LEU A 23 -18.12 -20.92 -8.50
N ALA A 24 -19.41 -20.68 -8.22
CA ALA A 24 -20.40 -19.76 -8.78
C ALA A 24 -21.61 -19.52 -7.82
N LEU A 25 -22.47 -18.52 -8.13
CA LEU A 25 -23.94 -18.47 -7.93
C LEU A 25 -24.57 -18.73 -6.53
N ASP A 26 -25.39 -17.80 -6.04
CA ASP A 26 -26.86 -17.85 -6.23
C ASP A 26 -27.50 -16.44 -6.03
N ALA A 27 -28.74 -16.24 -6.47
CA ALA A 27 -29.43 -14.95 -6.49
C ALA A 27 -30.77 -14.94 -5.75
N GLY A 28 -31.04 -13.87 -4.99
CA GLY A 28 -32.33 -13.61 -4.35
C GLY A 28 -32.56 -12.11 -4.18
N GLY A 29 -33.50 -11.54 -4.94
CA GLY A 29 -33.68 -10.09 -5.04
C GLY A 29 -34.64 -9.47 -4.00
N SER A 30 -34.62 -8.14 -3.91
CA SER A 30 -35.68 -7.30 -3.33
C SER A 30 -35.61 -5.90 -3.96
N GLU A 31 -36.75 -5.22 -4.08
CA GLU A 31 -36.92 -3.96 -4.83
C GLU A 31 -36.44 -2.69 -4.07
N PRO A 32 -36.15 -1.57 -4.78
CA PRO A 32 -35.54 -0.39 -4.18
C PRO A 32 -36.54 0.50 -3.41
N VAL A 33 -36.07 1.06 -2.29
CA VAL A 33 -36.77 2.11 -1.53
C VAL A 33 -36.24 3.49 -1.93
N ALA A 34 -37.15 4.42 -2.21
CA ALA A 34 -36.81 5.79 -2.61
C ALA A 34 -36.33 6.66 -1.43
N PRO A 35 -35.44 7.64 -1.66
CA PRO A 35 -34.84 8.44 -0.58
C PRO A 35 -35.81 9.49 0.00
N SER A 36 -35.78 9.67 1.33
CA SER A 36 -36.38 10.82 2.01
C SER A 36 -35.36 11.93 2.22
N SER A 37 -35.76 13.18 1.95
CA SER A 37 -34.90 14.36 2.12
C SER A 37 -34.50 14.58 3.59
N PRO A 38 -33.26 15.01 3.89
CA PRO A 38 -32.82 15.27 5.25
C PRO A 38 -33.45 16.55 5.81
N ALA A 39 -33.79 16.52 7.10
CA ALA A 39 -34.03 17.74 7.86
C ALA A 39 -32.68 18.42 8.15
N SER A 40 -32.64 19.75 8.06
CA SER A 40 -31.43 20.55 8.25
C SER A 40 -30.98 20.55 9.72
N GLU A 41 -29.84 19.93 10.01
CA GLU A 41 -29.14 20.06 11.28
C GLU A 41 -28.45 21.45 11.40
N PRO A 42 -28.33 22.01 12.62
CA PRO A 42 -27.61 23.26 12.84
C PRO A 42 -26.10 23.07 12.66
N MET A 43 -25.41 24.09 12.15
CA MET A 43 -23.96 24.05 11.98
C MET A 43 -23.23 23.86 13.32
N PRO A 44 -22.14 23.08 13.37
CA PRO A 44 -21.31 22.96 14.55
C PRO A 44 -20.64 24.30 14.89
N GLU A 45 -20.50 24.58 16.19
CA GLU A 45 -19.72 25.74 16.66
C GLU A 45 -18.24 25.60 16.25
N PRO A 46 -17.54 26.70 15.94
CA PRO A 46 -16.13 26.65 15.57
C PRO A 46 -15.30 26.13 16.74
N MET A 47 -14.57 25.03 16.53
CA MET A 47 -13.70 24.46 17.57
C MET A 47 -12.66 25.50 18.04
N PRO A 48 -12.39 25.57 19.36
CA PRO A 48 -11.38 26.49 19.88
C PRO A 48 -9.99 26.11 19.37
N LEU A 49 -9.23 27.11 18.92
CA LEU A 49 -7.83 26.94 18.56
C LEU A 49 -7.05 26.39 19.76
N ARG A 50 -6.46 25.19 19.61
CA ARG A 50 -5.61 24.59 20.66
C ARG A 50 -4.40 25.50 20.91
N THR A 51 -4.08 25.72 22.19
CA THR A 51 -2.86 26.43 22.58
C THR A 51 -1.62 25.61 22.23
N VAL A 52 -0.49 26.29 22.02
CA VAL A 52 0.80 25.64 21.74
C VAL A 52 1.17 24.60 22.80
N ASP A 53 0.88 24.86 24.08
CA ASP A 53 1.15 23.92 25.17
C ASP A 53 0.34 22.62 25.04
N ALA A 54 -0.89 22.68 24.53
CA ALA A 54 -1.72 21.50 24.29
C ALA A 54 -1.24 20.69 23.07
N ALA A 55 -0.74 21.36 22.03
CA ALA A 55 -0.12 20.68 20.89
C ALA A 55 1.20 19.98 21.28
N VAL A 56 2.01 20.63 22.12
CA VAL A 56 3.25 20.04 22.67
C VAL A 56 2.96 18.89 23.62
N ALA A 57 1.93 19.00 24.47
CA ALA A 57 1.51 17.90 25.35
C ALA A 57 1.06 16.67 24.56
N VAL A 58 0.20 16.85 23.55
CA VAL A 58 -0.23 15.75 22.67
C VAL A 58 0.95 15.11 21.94
N ALA A 59 1.88 15.91 21.40
CA ALA A 59 3.09 15.36 20.76
C ALA A 59 3.96 14.54 21.74
N HIS A 60 4.05 14.95 23.01
CA HIS A 60 4.82 14.24 24.04
C HIS A 60 4.10 13.00 24.59
N GLU A 61 2.77 12.95 24.56
CA GLU A 61 1.96 11.81 24.98
C GLU A 61 1.95 10.71 23.90
N VAL A 62 1.79 11.10 22.62
CA VAL A 62 2.01 10.22 21.45
C VAL A 62 3.42 9.62 21.45
N GLN A 63 4.44 10.39 21.86
CA GLN A 63 5.80 9.88 22.03
C GLN A 63 5.95 8.80 23.11
N GLN A 64 5.03 8.66 24.07
CA GLN A 64 5.07 7.61 25.09
C GLN A 64 4.22 6.38 24.75
N GLN A 65 3.22 6.50 23.86
CA GLN A 65 2.38 5.37 23.41
C GLN A 65 2.96 4.62 22.20
N GLY A 66 4.10 5.07 21.64
CA GLY A 66 4.77 4.44 20.51
C GLY A 66 4.11 4.76 19.16
N TRP A 67 4.81 4.42 18.06
CA TRP A 67 4.39 4.79 16.71
C TRP A 67 3.04 4.19 16.27
N ALA A 68 2.63 3.09 16.90
CA ALA A 68 1.37 2.41 16.62
C ALA A 68 0.14 3.13 17.18
N SER A 69 0.32 4.13 18.05
CA SER A 69 -0.77 4.87 18.71
C SER A 69 -1.47 5.90 17.81
N ARG A 70 -0.77 6.42 16.80
CA ARG A 70 -1.35 7.20 15.72
C ARG A 70 -0.48 7.07 14.47
N LEU A 71 -1.04 6.44 13.44
CA LEU A 71 -0.34 6.20 12.18
C LEU A 71 -1.21 6.60 10.99
N ALA A 72 -0.57 6.90 9.86
CA ALA A 72 -1.25 7.03 8.59
C ALA A 72 -1.20 5.71 7.82
N VAL A 73 -2.19 5.45 6.97
CA VAL A 73 -2.24 4.30 6.06
C VAL A 73 -2.35 4.81 4.62
N PHE A 74 -1.60 4.21 3.70
CA PHE A 74 -1.52 4.63 2.30
C PHE A 74 -1.53 3.43 1.36
N ASP A 75 -2.28 3.54 0.26
CA ASP A 75 -2.41 2.51 -0.79
C ASP A 75 -2.78 3.15 -2.14
N LEU A 76 -2.32 2.54 -3.24
CA LEU A 76 -2.58 2.97 -4.63
C LEU A 76 -3.11 1.83 -5.51
N GLU A 77 -4.30 2.02 -6.08
CA GLU A 77 -4.75 1.21 -7.22
C GLU A 77 -4.24 1.80 -8.53
N THR A 78 -3.76 0.94 -9.42
CA THR A 78 -2.91 1.35 -10.54
C THR A 78 -3.16 0.54 -11.81
N THR A 79 -2.81 1.11 -12.96
CA THR A 79 -3.01 0.48 -14.27
C THR A 79 -2.12 -0.74 -14.56
N GLY A 80 -1.22 -1.14 -13.65
CA GLY A 80 -0.34 -2.29 -13.83
C GLY A 80 0.96 -2.22 -13.03
N VAL A 81 1.65 -3.36 -12.90
CA VAL A 81 2.68 -3.62 -11.87
C VAL A 81 4.09 -3.04 -12.11
N ASP A 82 4.35 -2.42 -13.26
CA ASP A 82 5.63 -1.75 -13.53
C ASP A 82 5.57 -0.31 -13.02
N THR A 83 6.25 -0.04 -11.91
CA THR A 83 6.22 1.26 -11.23
C THR A 83 6.68 2.42 -12.13
N SER A 84 7.49 2.16 -13.16
CA SER A 84 7.99 3.18 -14.09
C SER A 84 6.95 3.59 -15.15
N THR A 85 5.99 2.71 -15.47
CA THR A 85 4.99 2.92 -16.53
C THR A 85 3.54 2.92 -16.03
N ALA A 86 3.27 2.48 -14.80
CA ALA A 86 1.97 2.57 -14.13
C ALA A 86 1.41 4.01 -14.08
N ARG A 87 0.08 4.13 -14.03
CA ARG A 87 -0.65 5.33 -13.63
C ARG A 87 -1.46 5.06 -12.39
N ILE A 88 -1.65 6.08 -11.55
CA ILE A 88 -2.56 6.04 -10.42
C ILE A 88 -4.00 6.10 -10.94
N VAL A 89 -4.83 5.18 -10.46
CA VAL A 89 -6.28 5.12 -10.73
C VAL A 89 -7.03 5.58 -9.50
N THR A 90 -6.77 4.97 -8.33
CA THR A 90 -7.24 5.49 -7.05
C THR A 90 -6.08 5.59 -6.05
N ALA A 91 -6.31 6.37 -5.01
CA ALA A 91 -5.43 6.43 -3.87
C ALA A 91 -6.27 6.55 -2.60
N PHE A 92 -5.81 5.94 -1.51
CA PHE A 92 -6.36 6.16 -0.19
C PHE A 92 -5.26 6.63 0.77
N LEU A 93 -5.60 7.60 1.62
CA LEU A 93 -4.75 8.05 2.71
C LEU A 93 -5.61 8.26 3.97
N GLY A 94 -5.46 7.38 4.94
CA GLY A 94 -6.19 7.42 6.21
C GLY A 94 -5.27 7.70 7.40
N VAL A 95 -5.85 8.06 8.55
CA VAL A 95 -5.18 8.09 9.85
C VAL A 95 -5.92 7.17 10.81
N LEU A 96 -5.20 6.22 11.42
CA LEU A 96 -5.72 5.34 12.46
C LEU A 96 -5.27 5.80 13.86
N ASP A 97 -6.12 5.57 14.86
CA ASP A 97 -5.77 5.64 16.28
C ASP A 97 -5.18 4.33 16.82
N GLU A 98 -4.87 4.28 18.11
CA GLU A 98 -4.28 3.12 18.81
C GLU A 98 -5.16 1.86 18.82
N HIS A 99 -6.43 1.95 18.44
CA HIS A 99 -7.36 0.82 18.31
C HIS A 99 -7.59 0.40 16.85
N GLY A 100 -6.96 1.08 15.90
CA GLY A 100 -7.13 0.84 14.47
C GLY A 100 -8.43 1.44 13.92
N GLU A 101 -9.02 2.41 14.62
CA GLU A 101 -10.19 3.16 14.17
C GLU A 101 -9.79 4.39 13.36
N LEU A 102 -10.58 4.70 12.32
CA LEU A 102 -10.24 5.70 11.33
C LEU A 102 -10.67 7.10 11.80
N LEU A 103 -9.67 7.97 12.05
CA LEU A 103 -9.87 9.34 12.53
C LEU A 103 -10.10 10.34 11.39
N GLU A 104 -9.31 10.22 10.32
CA GLU A 104 -9.23 11.16 9.20
C GLU A 104 -9.01 10.33 7.92
N GLN A 105 -9.57 10.75 6.78
CA GLN A 105 -9.35 10.06 5.50
C GLN A 105 -9.45 10.99 4.29
N HIS A 106 -8.68 10.64 3.27
CA HIS A 106 -8.75 11.16 1.91
C HIS A 106 -8.79 9.99 0.93
N ALA A 107 -9.67 10.08 -0.05
CA ALA A 107 -9.75 9.14 -1.16
C ALA A 107 -9.77 9.92 -2.47
N TRP A 108 -9.03 9.43 -3.47
CA TRP A 108 -8.97 10.05 -4.79
C TRP A 108 -9.29 9.04 -5.89
N LEU A 109 -9.96 9.52 -6.94
CA LEU A 109 -10.11 8.84 -8.22
C LEU A 109 -9.50 9.76 -9.29
N ALA A 110 -8.60 9.22 -10.09
CA ALA A 110 -7.97 9.91 -11.21
C ALA A 110 -8.53 9.41 -12.55
N ASP A 111 -8.64 10.29 -13.54
CA ASP A 111 -8.50 9.88 -14.94
C ASP A 111 -7.00 9.69 -15.22
N PRO A 112 -6.50 8.44 -15.41
CA PRO A 112 -5.09 8.17 -15.62
C PRO A 112 -4.57 8.62 -17.00
N GLY A 113 -5.45 9.11 -17.89
CA GLY A 113 -5.09 9.56 -19.24
C GLY A 113 -4.69 8.43 -20.20
N VAL A 114 -4.87 7.18 -19.79
CA VAL A 114 -4.59 5.94 -20.55
C VAL A 114 -5.76 4.98 -20.40
N GLU A 115 -5.73 3.84 -21.12
CA GLU A 115 -6.66 2.73 -20.82
C GLU A 115 -6.23 2.00 -19.55
N ILE A 116 -7.20 1.66 -18.69
CA ILE A 116 -7.00 0.74 -17.57
C ILE A 116 -7.12 -0.68 -18.13
N PRO A 117 -6.08 -1.53 -18.04
CA PRO A 117 -6.17 -2.91 -18.55
C PRO A 117 -7.26 -3.71 -17.83
N GLU A 118 -7.98 -4.56 -18.55
CA GLU A 118 -9.08 -5.38 -18.00
C GLU A 118 -8.66 -6.18 -16.76
N GLY A 119 -7.43 -6.69 -16.72
CA GLY A 119 -6.89 -7.42 -15.57
C GLY A 119 -6.70 -6.56 -14.31
N ALA A 120 -6.42 -5.25 -14.44
CA ALA A 120 -6.37 -4.33 -13.32
C ALA A 120 -7.78 -3.94 -12.88
N ALA A 121 -8.64 -3.55 -13.85
CA ALA A 121 -10.05 -3.23 -13.59
C ALA A 121 -10.84 -4.38 -12.95
N ALA A 122 -10.49 -5.64 -13.25
CA ALA A 122 -11.08 -6.83 -12.63
C ALA A 122 -10.60 -7.11 -11.20
N ILE A 123 -9.48 -6.51 -10.78
CA ILE A 123 -9.00 -6.54 -9.39
C ILE A 123 -9.71 -5.43 -8.61
N HIS A 124 -9.51 -4.17 -9.00
CA HIS A 124 -9.90 -3.00 -8.20
C HIS A 124 -11.24 -2.34 -8.59
N GLY A 125 -12.02 -2.97 -9.49
CA GLY A 125 -13.39 -2.55 -9.82
C GLY A 125 -13.56 -1.19 -10.53
N ILE A 126 -12.49 -0.55 -11.02
CA ILE A 126 -12.55 0.73 -11.74
C ILE A 126 -12.24 0.50 -13.22
N THR A 127 -13.21 0.72 -14.10
CA THR A 127 -13.01 0.68 -15.56
C THR A 127 -12.51 2.02 -16.10
N THR A 128 -11.95 2.03 -17.31
CA THR A 128 -11.53 3.29 -17.95
C THR A 128 -12.69 4.29 -18.08
N GLU A 129 -13.89 3.83 -18.42
CA GLU A 129 -15.08 4.68 -18.57
C GLU A 129 -15.42 5.38 -17.26
N ARG A 130 -15.38 4.63 -16.14
CA ARG A 130 -15.63 5.18 -14.80
C ARG A 130 -14.56 6.21 -14.42
N ALA A 131 -13.28 5.85 -14.58
CA ALA A 131 -12.17 6.75 -14.28
C ALA A 131 -12.22 8.06 -15.07
N ARG A 132 -12.59 8.01 -16.36
CA ARG A 132 -12.76 9.21 -17.22
C ARG A 132 -14.01 10.04 -16.91
N ALA A 133 -15.08 9.41 -16.41
CA ALA A 133 -16.33 10.09 -16.13
C ALA A 133 -16.37 10.72 -14.71
N GLU A 134 -15.76 10.06 -13.73
CA GLU A 134 -15.83 10.42 -12.31
C GLU A 134 -14.49 10.96 -11.76
N GLY A 135 -13.37 10.64 -12.40
CA GLY A 135 -12.03 10.98 -11.91
C GLY A 135 -11.60 12.42 -12.17
N ALA A 136 -10.80 12.96 -11.25
CA ALA A 136 -10.12 14.24 -11.44
C ALA A 136 -8.88 14.07 -12.34
N PRO A 137 -8.35 15.14 -12.97
CA PRO A 137 -7.15 15.05 -13.79
C PRO A 137 -5.96 14.53 -12.98
N ALA A 138 -5.25 13.51 -13.46
CA ALA A 138 -4.15 12.85 -12.75
C ALA A 138 -3.14 13.83 -12.11
N GLN A 139 -2.72 14.89 -12.80
CA GLN A 139 -1.81 15.91 -12.25
C GLN A 139 -2.33 16.54 -10.95
N GLN A 140 -3.64 16.78 -10.81
CA GLN A 140 -4.24 17.37 -9.62
C GLN A 140 -4.31 16.35 -8.48
N VAL A 141 -4.66 15.10 -8.79
CA VAL A 141 -4.70 13.99 -7.84
C VAL A 141 -3.30 13.71 -7.27
N VAL A 142 -2.31 13.55 -8.15
CA VAL A 142 -0.91 13.31 -7.77
C VAL A 142 -0.37 14.47 -6.93
N ALA A 143 -0.67 15.73 -7.27
CA ALA A 143 -0.24 16.88 -6.48
C ALA A 143 -0.84 16.87 -5.06
N ALA A 144 -2.12 16.48 -4.92
CA ALA A 144 -2.77 16.35 -3.62
C ALA A 144 -2.17 15.21 -2.78
N ILE A 145 -1.99 14.02 -3.36
CA ILE A 145 -1.40 12.86 -2.66
C ILE A 145 0.02 13.19 -2.18
N VAL A 146 0.87 13.74 -3.05
CA VAL A 146 2.24 14.15 -2.68
C VAL A 146 2.22 15.17 -1.55
N ALA A 147 1.32 16.15 -1.58
CA ALA A 147 1.21 17.17 -0.54
C ALA A 147 0.83 16.56 0.81
N GLU A 148 -0.21 15.71 0.87
CA GLU A 148 -0.67 15.15 2.14
C GLU A 148 0.30 14.11 2.73
N VAL A 149 0.87 13.24 1.90
CA VAL A 149 1.94 12.32 2.33
C VAL A 149 3.14 13.11 2.87
N ALA A 150 3.56 14.19 2.19
CA ALA A 150 4.63 15.05 2.68
C ALA A 150 4.28 15.81 3.96
N ASN A 151 3.01 16.15 4.19
CA ASN A 151 2.54 16.82 5.40
C ASN A 151 2.60 15.88 6.61
N LEU A 152 2.09 14.65 6.47
CA LEU A 152 2.10 13.63 7.53
C LEU A 152 3.52 13.26 7.96
N LEU A 153 4.40 12.98 6.98
CA LEU A 153 5.80 12.64 7.23
C LEU A 153 6.54 13.80 7.91
N ARG A 154 6.32 15.05 7.46
CA ARG A 154 6.91 16.25 8.10
C ARG A 154 6.39 16.50 9.52
N ALA A 155 5.18 16.05 9.82
CA ALA A 155 4.61 16.07 11.17
C ALA A 155 5.09 14.89 12.05
N GLY A 156 5.95 14.00 11.53
CA GLY A 156 6.41 12.81 12.24
C GLY A 156 5.38 11.70 12.37
N THR A 157 4.26 11.77 11.64
CA THR A 157 3.27 10.67 11.59
C THR A 157 3.82 9.57 10.68
N PRO A 158 3.99 8.32 11.16
CA PRO A 158 4.45 7.22 10.33
C PRO A 158 3.42 6.86 9.28
N VAL A 159 3.85 6.66 8.03
CA VAL A 159 2.98 6.19 6.94
C VAL A 159 3.18 4.69 6.74
N VAL A 160 2.11 3.91 6.92
CA VAL A 160 2.05 2.47 6.69
C VAL A 160 1.56 2.19 5.28
N ALA A 161 2.27 1.35 4.53
CA ALA A 161 1.81 0.78 3.26
C ALA A 161 2.29 -0.66 3.13
N PHE A 162 1.44 -1.59 2.70
CA PHE A 162 1.84 -2.99 2.54
C PHE A 162 2.60 -3.16 1.22
N ASN A 163 3.87 -3.58 1.28
CA ASN A 163 4.78 -3.52 0.12
C ASN A 163 5.02 -2.08 -0.37
N ALA A 164 5.19 -1.14 0.57
CA ALA A 164 5.44 0.30 0.37
C ALA A 164 6.45 0.64 -0.76
N ALA A 165 7.40 -0.26 -1.03
CA ALA A 165 8.29 -0.22 -2.20
C ALA A 165 7.58 -0.01 -3.55
N TYR A 166 6.30 -0.37 -3.65
CA TYR A 166 5.49 -0.18 -4.84
C TYR A 166 4.91 1.23 -4.87
N ASP A 167 4.09 1.58 -3.89
CA ASP A 167 3.25 2.78 -3.85
C ASP A 167 4.08 4.06 -3.90
N PHE A 168 5.13 4.14 -3.06
CA PHE A 168 6.03 5.29 -3.05
C PHE A 168 6.82 5.44 -4.35
N THR A 169 7.13 4.33 -5.04
CA THR A 169 7.82 4.37 -6.35
C THR A 169 6.87 4.81 -7.48
N VAL A 170 5.62 4.34 -7.49
CA VAL A 170 4.59 4.81 -8.42
C VAL A 170 4.34 6.31 -8.22
N LEU A 171 4.14 6.73 -6.96
CA LEU A 171 3.90 8.14 -6.60
C LEU A 171 5.08 9.04 -7.01
N HIS A 172 6.32 8.58 -6.79
CA HIS A 172 7.53 9.29 -7.22
C HIS A 172 7.57 9.47 -8.74
N HIS A 173 7.32 8.41 -9.52
CA HIS A 173 7.32 8.51 -10.99
C HIS A 173 6.16 9.32 -11.55
N GLU A 174 4.95 9.22 -10.98
CA GLU A 174 3.80 10.07 -11.35
C GLU A 174 4.06 11.55 -11.05
N ALA A 175 4.66 11.87 -9.89
CA ALA A 175 5.02 13.24 -9.54
C ALA A 175 5.98 13.84 -10.58
N LEU A 176 7.08 13.14 -10.89
CA LEU A 176 8.03 13.55 -11.92
C LEU A 176 7.37 13.69 -13.31
N ARG A 177 6.50 12.75 -13.69
CA ARG A 177 5.75 12.74 -14.96
C ARG A 177 4.85 13.97 -15.12
N HIS A 178 4.35 14.51 -14.01
CA HIS A 178 3.50 15.69 -13.96
C HIS A 178 4.22 17.00 -13.57
N GLY A 179 5.55 16.99 -13.45
CA GLY A 179 6.35 18.17 -13.09
C GLY A 179 6.20 18.60 -11.63
N ILE A 180 5.78 17.70 -10.76
CA ILE A 180 5.59 17.89 -9.32
C ILE A 180 6.86 17.40 -8.61
N ALA A 181 7.34 18.14 -7.61
CA ALA A 181 8.47 17.70 -6.79
C ALA A 181 8.03 16.48 -5.94
N PRO A 182 8.68 15.31 -6.06
CA PRO A 182 8.30 14.12 -5.31
C PRO A 182 8.73 14.21 -3.84
N VAL A 183 8.23 13.27 -3.02
CA VAL A 183 8.79 13.02 -1.69
C VAL A 183 10.09 12.22 -1.86
N GLU A 184 11.23 12.89 -1.98
CA GLU A 184 12.52 12.25 -2.33
C GLU A 184 13.01 11.20 -1.32
N ALA A 185 12.76 11.41 -0.03
CA ALA A 185 13.15 10.50 1.05
C ALA A 185 11.99 10.36 2.05
N PRO A 186 11.00 9.48 1.78
CA PRO A 186 9.85 9.31 2.65
C PRO A 186 10.23 8.64 3.97
N ALA A 187 10.12 9.37 5.08
CA ALA A 187 10.37 8.85 6.43
C ALA A 187 9.55 9.64 7.48
N PRO A 188 9.03 8.98 8.54
CA PRO A 188 9.05 7.54 8.77
C PRO A 188 7.98 6.79 7.95
N VAL A 189 8.40 5.69 7.31
CA VAL A 189 7.53 4.74 6.60
C VAL A 189 7.65 3.37 7.27
N ILE A 190 6.55 2.61 7.30
CA ILE A 190 6.46 1.28 7.89
C ILE A 190 5.82 0.31 6.87
N ASP A 191 6.43 -0.85 6.65
CA ASP A 191 5.98 -1.82 5.65
C ASP A 191 5.78 -3.20 6.28
N PRO A 192 4.53 -3.61 6.58
CA PRO A 192 4.24 -4.87 7.25
C PRO A 192 4.74 -6.12 6.48
N LEU A 193 4.94 -6.04 5.16
CA LEU A 193 5.52 -7.13 4.38
C LEU A 193 7.02 -7.31 4.69
N VAL A 194 7.75 -6.21 4.85
CA VAL A 194 9.17 -6.25 5.24
C VAL A 194 9.30 -6.69 6.70
N LEU A 195 8.40 -6.21 7.58
CA LEU A 195 8.33 -6.64 8.97
C LEU A 195 8.05 -8.14 9.10
N ASP A 196 7.06 -8.71 8.40
CA ASP A 196 6.68 -10.14 8.50
C ASP A 196 7.84 -11.05 8.10
N LYS A 197 8.55 -10.68 7.03
CA LYS A 197 9.76 -11.39 6.56
C LYS A 197 10.94 -11.25 7.51
N HIS A 198 10.95 -10.26 8.41
CA HIS A 198 11.95 -10.10 9.45
C HIS A 198 11.58 -10.93 10.70
N VAL A 199 10.40 -10.68 11.28
CA VAL A 199 9.98 -11.27 12.57
C VAL A 199 9.62 -12.76 12.46
N ASP A 200 8.97 -13.19 11.37
CA ASP A 200 8.74 -14.60 11.04
C ASP A 200 9.39 -14.96 9.70
N ARG A 201 10.72 -14.87 9.67
CA ARG A 201 11.56 -15.16 8.50
C ARG A 201 11.32 -16.55 7.89
N TYR A 202 10.97 -17.55 8.71
CA TYR A 202 10.87 -18.94 8.28
C TYR A 202 9.44 -19.41 8.00
N ARG A 203 8.43 -18.53 8.12
CA ARG A 203 7.03 -18.79 7.74
C ARG A 203 6.92 -19.36 6.33
N LYS A 204 6.21 -20.47 6.20
CA LYS A 204 5.83 -21.09 4.92
C LYS A 204 4.59 -20.40 4.35
N GLY A 205 4.46 -20.44 3.02
CA GLY A 205 3.28 -19.93 2.31
C GLY A 205 3.47 -18.54 1.70
N LYS A 206 2.38 -18.01 1.12
CA LYS A 206 2.35 -16.67 0.51
C LYS A 206 2.37 -15.58 1.59
N ARG A 207 2.80 -14.38 1.19
CA ARG A 207 2.81 -13.15 1.98
C ARG A 207 2.10 -12.01 1.24
N THR A 208 0.94 -12.30 0.65
CA THR A 208 0.00 -11.27 0.19
C THR A 208 -0.69 -10.66 1.41
N LEU A 209 -1.22 -9.43 1.30
CA LEU A 209 -1.80 -8.68 2.42
C LEU A 209 -2.74 -9.54 3.27
N GLY A 210 -3.87 -9.99 2.72
CA GLY A 210 -4.85 -10.75 3.50
C GLY A 210 -4.42 -12.16 3.95
N VAL A 211 -3.41 -12.79 3.33
CA VAL A 211 -2.79 -14.02 3.88
C VAL A 211 -1.94 -13.69 5.12
N THR A 212 -1.40 -12.48 5.17
CA THR A 212 -0.64 -11.97 6.31
C THR A 212 -1.60 -11.47 7.40
N CYS A 213 -2.67 -10.73 7.05
CA CYS A 213 -3.74 -10.36 8.00
C CYS A 213 -4.34 -11.60 8.68
N ALA A 214 -4.77 -12.61 7.90
CA ALA A 214 -5.29 -13.86 8.44
C ALA A 214 -4.28 -14.64 9.31
N HIS A 215 -2.97 -14.47 9.09
CA HIS A 215 -1.93 -15.09 9.92
C HIS A 215 -1.79 -14.40 11.29
N TYR A 216 -1.98 -13.08 11.35
CA TYR A 216 -1.92 -12.28 12.59
C TYR A 216 -3.30 -12.02 13.23
N GLY A 217 -4.38 -12.61 12.69
CA GLY A 217 -5.73 -12.47 13.24
C GLY A 217 -6.42 -11.13 12.92
N VAL A 218 -5.96 -10.41 11.90
CA VAL A 218 -6.56 -9.16 11.43
C VAL A 218 -7.61 -9.46 10.35
N GLU A 219 -8.81 -8.92 10.54
CA GLU A 219 -9.90 -9.00 9.57
C GLU A 219 -9.64 -8.03 8.38
N LEU A 220 -9.95 -8.50 7.18
CA LEU A 220 -9.91 -7.71 5.95
C LEU A 220 -11.12 -8.09 5.10
N GLU A 221 -12.13 -7.23 5.15
CA GLU A 221 -13.34 -7.25 4.31
C GLU A 221 -13.18 -6.23 3.17
N GLY A 222 -13.79 -6.47 2.01
CA GLY A 222 -13.70 -5.53 0.87
C GLY A 222 -12.33 -5.47 0.19
N TRP A 223 -11.62 -6.61 0.07
CA TRP A 223 -10.33 -6.70 -0.65
C TRP A 223 -10.36 -5.97 -2.00
N HIS A 224 -9.23 -5.34 -2.35
CA HIS A 224 -9.05 -4.62 -3.62
C HIS A 224 -9.88 -3.32 -3.74
N GLU A 225 -10.33 -2.79 -2.60
CA GLU A 225 -10.58 -1.36 -2.45
C GLU A 225 -9.42 -0.74 -1.68
N ALA A 226 -8.77 0.30 -2.23
CA ALA A 226 -7.61 0.95 -1.62
C ALA A 226 -7.81 1.34 -0.13
N SER A 227 -9.04 1.72 0.25
CA SER A 227 -9.40 2.00 1.64
C SER A 227 -9.34 0.77 2.54
N ALA A 228 -9.84 -0.37 2.08
CA ALA A 228 -9.84 -1.62 2.85
C ALA A 228 -8.41 -2.15 3.01
N ASP A 229 -7.65 -2.20 1.91
CA ASP A 229 -6.30 -2.74 1.90
C ASP A 229 -5.34 -1.85 2.71
N ALA A 230 -5.46 -0.51 2.64
CA ALA A 230 -4.72 0.43 3.49
C ALA A 230 -5.05 0.26 4.98
N ILE A 231 -6.33 0.27 5.36
CA ILE A 231 -6.75 0.16 6.77
C ILE A 231 -6.30 -1.18 7.37
N ALA A 232 -6.41 -2.28 6.61
CA ALA A 232 -5.91 -3.57 7.05
C ALA A 232 -4.37 -3.62 7.16
N ALA A 233 -3.63 -2.92 6.29
CA ALA A 233 -2.19 -2.78 6.42
C ALA A 233 -1.80 -2.05 7.72
N GLY A 234 -2.54 -0.99 8.09
CA GLY A 234 -2.39 -0.28 9.37
C GLY A 234 -2.66 -1.18 10.58
N ARG A 235 -3.82 -1.83 10.61
CA ARG A 235 -4.23 -2.77 11.68
C ARG A 235 -3.25 -3.94 11.81
N LEU A 236 -2.73 -4.44 10.68
CA LEU A 236 -1.67 -5.45 10.64
C LEU A 236 -0.36 -4.91 11.27
N ALA A 237 0.05 -3.69 10.97
CA ALA A 237 1.22 -3.08 11.60
C ALA A 237 1.06 -2.98 13.13
N GLN A 238 -0.14 -2.60 13.61
CA GLN A 238 -0.46 -2.50 15.04
C GLN A 238 -0.46 -3.87 15.73
N ALA A 239 -1.11 -4.88 15.15
CA ALA A 239 -1.08 -6.24 15.67
C ALA A 239 0.36 -6.79 15.76
N MET A 240 1.20 -6.51 14.77
CA MET A 240 2.62 -6.88 14.81
C MET A 240 3.42 -6.10 15.88
N HIS A 241 3.14 -4.81 16.06
CA HIS A 241 3.74 -4.00 17.13
C HIS A 241 3.42 -4.56 18.53
N GLU A 242 2.18 -5.01 18.76
CA GLU A 242 1.80 -5.66 20.02
C GLU A 242 2.49 -7.01 20.23
N LEU A 243 2.55 -7.85 19.19
CA LEU A 243 3.09 -9.21 19.26
C LEU A 243 4.62 -9.27 19.38
N PHE A 244 5.34 -8.28 18.84
CA PHE A 244 6.80 -8.29 18.73
C PHE A 244 7.45 -7.09 19.43
N PRO A 245 7.94 -7.22 20.68
CA PRO A 245 8.59 -6.12 21.42
C PRO A 245 9.77 -5.47 20.70
N GLN A 246 10.44 -6.18 19.79
CA GLN A 246 11.52 -5.63 18.95
C GLN A 246 11.06 -4.61 17.90
N LEU A 247 9.74 -4.46 17.69
CA LEU A 247 9.14 -3.41 16.84
C LEU A 247 8.71 -2.18 17.65
N GLN A 248 8.76 -2.24 18.98
CA GLN A 248 8.35 -1.18 19.92
C GLN A 248 9.50 -0.17 20.14
N VAL A 249 10.06 0.33 19.04
CA VAL A 249 11.14 1.34 18.99
C VAL A 249 10.63 2.62 18.31
N PRO A 250 11.28 3.78 18.42
CA PRO A 250 10.86 5.00 17.72
C PRO A 250 10.66 4.78 16.20
N ALA A 251 9.68 5.47 15.61
CA ALA A 251 9.30 5.29 14.19
C ALA A 251 10.50 5.44 13.22
N ASP A 252 11.39 6.40 13.49
CA ASP A 252 12.58 6.66 12.68
C ASP A 252 13.64 5.53 12.81
N GLU A 253 13.80 4.93 14.00
CA GLU A 253 14.68 3.77 14.20
C GLU A 253 14.11 2.51 13.53
N LEU A 254 12.78 2.31 13.60
CA LEU A 254 12.11 1.21 12.91
C LEU A 254 12.22 1.38 11.39
N HIS A 255 12.02 2.59 10.88
CA HIS A 255 12.18 2.92 9.46
C HIS A 255 13.61 2.64 8.98
N ALA A 256 14.63 3.15 9.68
CA ALA A 256 16.04 2.89 9.36
C ALA A 256 16.38 1.39 9.36
N SER A 257 15.89 0.65 10.36
CA SER A 257 16.02 -0.81 10.41
C SER A 257 15.32 -1.50 9.24
N THR A 258 14.17 -0.98 8.81
CA THR A 258 13.38 -1.51 7.69
C THR A 258 14.09 -1.31 6.34
N VAL A 259 14.84 -0.22 6.15
CA VAL A 259 15.74 -0.03 4.98
C VAL A 259 16.77 -1.17 4.89
N ASP A 260 17.45 -1.47 6.00
CA ASP A 260 18.44 -2.55 6.07
C ASP A 260 17.81 -3.93 5.83
N TRP A 261 16.61 -4.17 6.39
CA TRP A 261 15.89 -5.45 6.20
C TRP A 261 15.38 -5.62 4.78
N ALA A 262 14.80 -4.58 4.17
CA ALA A 262 14.36 -4.60 2.78
C ALA A 262 15.54 -4.89 1.83
N THR A 263 16.69 -4.26 2.07
CA THR A 263 17.93 -4.50 1.32
C THR A 263 18.38 -5.96 1.42
N GLN A 264 18.48 -6.51 2.63
CA GLN A 264 18.85 -7.92 2.85
C GLN A 264 17.84 -8.91 2.23
N GLN A 265 16.56 -8.57 2.22
CA GLN A 265 15.50 -9.37 1.61
C GLN A 265 15.62 -9.36 0.08
N ALA A 266 15.82 -8.19 -0.54
CA ALA A 266 16.06 -8.05 -1.98
C ALA A 266 17.30 -8.82 -2.44
N GLU A 267 18.42 -8.71 -1.73
CA GLU A 267 19.65 -9.47 -2.02
C GLU A 267 19.47 -10.99 -1.85
N SER A 268 18.69 -11.42 -0.86
CA SER A 268 18.41 -12.84 -0.64
C SER A 268 17.52 -13.40 -1.74
N PHE A 269 16.53 -12.63 -2.20
CA PHE A 269 15.66 -12.97 -3.32
C PHE A 269 16.43 -13.00 -4.65
N ALA A 270 17.28 -12.00 -4.92
CA ALA A 270 18.15 -11.97 -6.09
C ALA A 270 19.02 -13.23 -6.19
N ARG A 271 19.73 -13.58 -5.10
CA ARG A 271 20.57 -14.79 -5.04
C ARG A 271 19.80 -16.10 -5.23
N TYR A 272 18.53 -16.14 -4.83
CA TYR A 272 17.66 -17.29 -5.06
C TYR A 272 17.21 -17.39 -6.53
N MET A 273 16.78 -16.27 -7.12
CA MET A 273 16.37 -16.21 -8.52
C MET A 273 17.55 -16.49 -9.48
N GLN A 274 18.76 -16.02 -9.15
CA GLN A 274 19.98 -16.25 -9.92
C GLN A 274 20.42 -17.73 -9.99
N GLN A 275 19.89 -18.61 -9.13
CA GLN A 275 20.08 -20.06 -9.25
C GLN A 275 19.25 -20.67 -10.39
N ARG A 276 18.26 -19.94 -10.90
CA ARG A 276 17.35 -20.35 -11.99
C ARG A 276 17.62 -19.56 -13.27
N ASP A 277 17.84 -18.26 -13.14
CA ASP A 277 18.21 -17.34 -14.22
C ASP A 277 19.41 -16.49 -13.78
N PRO A 278 20.65 -16.83 -14.18
CA PRO A 278 21.84 -16.06 -13.82
C PRO A 278 21.86 -14.60 -14.31
N SER A 279 20.98 -14.22 -15.25
CA SER A 279 20.84 -12.84 -15.71
C SER A 279 19.88 -12.00 -14.86
N PHE A 280 19.14 -12.63 -13.94
CA PHE A 280 18.15 -11.95 -13.10
C PHE A 280 18.76 -10.86 -12.24
N THR A 281 18.16 -9.67 -12.30
CA THR A 281 18.39 -8.55 -11.39
C THR A 281 17.12 -8.27 -10.60
N ALA A 282 17.24 -8.12 -9.27
CA ALA A 282 16.15 -7.67 -8.43
C ALA A 282 16.09 -6.14 -8.41
N ASP A 283 14.88 -5.60 -8.26
CA ASP A 283 14.71 -4.21 -7.86
C ASP A 283 15.38 -3.98 -6.48
N ARG A 284 15.96 -2.80 -6.32
CA ARG A 284 16.64 -2.33 -5.10
C ARG A 284 15.98 -1.03 -4.63
N GLY A 285 16.29 -0.60 -3.42
CA GLY A 285 15.72 0.61 -2.82
C GLY A 285 14.38 0.36 -2.12
N TRP A 286 14.19 1.06 -0.99
CA TRP A 286 12.97 1.11 -0.19
C TRP A 286 13.02 2.39 0.66
N PRO A 287 11.91 3.14 0.85
CA PRO A 287 10.57 2.91 0.31
C PRO A 287 10.45 3.23 -1.19
N ILE A 288 11.40 3.95 -1.78
CA ILE A 288 11.44 4.20 -3.24
C ILE A 288 12.47 3.27 -3.87
N ARG A 289 12.09 2.60 -4.96
CA ARG A 289 13.01 1.74 -5.71
C ARG A 289 13.99 2.58 -6.51
N GLU A 290 15.23 2.11 -6.57
CA GLU A 290 16.26 2.63 -7.46
C GLU A 290 15.84 2.43 -8.92
N ALA A 291 16.05 3.45 -9.77
CA ALA A 291 15.87 3.29 -11.20
C ALA A 291 16.82 2.19 -11.72
N ARG A 292 16.29 1.21 -12.47
CA ARG A 292 17.12 0.17 -13.08
C ARG A 292 18.13 0.81 -14.05
N THR A 293 19.41 0.74 -13.71
CA THR A 293 20.50 1.07 -14.64
C THR A 293 20.53 0.02 -15.74
N ALA A 294 20.36 0.48 -16.99
CA ALA A 294 20.42 -0.34 -18.20
C ALA A 294 21.84 -0.76 -18.58
#